data_AF-A0A540KB55-F1
#
_entry.id   AF-A0A540KB55-F1
#
_cell.length_a   1.000
_cell.length_b   1.000
_cell.length_c   1.000
_cell.angle_alpha   90.00
_cell.angle_beta   90.00
_cell.angle_gamma   90.00
#
_symmetry.space_group_name_H-M   'P 1'
#
loop_
_entity.id
_entity.type
_entity.pdbx_description
1 polymer ?
#
loop_
_entity_poly.entity_id
_entity_poly.type
_entity_poly.pdbx_seq_one_letter_code
_entity_poly.pdbx_strand_id
1 'polypeptide(L)'
;MEVSLQGNLWDSVVELTKGAQQKGSDPLLWVMQLSSNLNSMGVSLPSVELANVLVSHICWENNVPITWKFLEKALMLKIVPPMLVLALLSQKK
;
A
#
# COMPACT_ATOMS: atom_id res chain seq x y z
N MET A 1 8.15 5.37 24.39
CA MET A 1 7.16 4.32 24.03
C MET A 1 6.36 4.85 22.83
N GLU A 2 6.90 4.78 21.61
CA GLU A 2 6.18 5.16 20.37
C GLU A 2 6.22 4.07 19.29
N VAL A 3 7.05 3.04 19.49
CA VAL A 3 7.33 1.99 18.50
C VAL A 3 6.14 1.03 18.30
N SER A 4 5.20 0.94 19.25
CA SER A 4 4.09 0.00 19.22
C SER A 4 2.83 0.47 18.47
N LEU A 5 2.67 1.78 18.20
CA LEU A 5 1.49 2.30 17.50
C LEU A 5 1.65 2.27 15.97
N GLN A 6 2.87 2.49 15.47
CA GLN A 6 3.17 2.47 14.03
C GLN A 6 3.16 1.07 13.43
N GLY A 7 3.58 0.04 14.18
CA GLY A 7 3.45 -1.36 13.75
C GLY A 7 1.99 -1.72 13.45
N ASN A 8 1.09 -1.39 14.38
CA ASN A 8 -0.34 -1.71 14.25
C ASN A 8 -1.02 -1.07 13.04
N LEU A 9 -0.62 0.14 12.64
CA LEU A 9 -1.22 0.83 11.48
C LEU A 9 -0.83 0.13 10.18
N TRP A 10 0.46 -0.13 9.97
CA TRP A 10 0.93 -0.74 8.72
C TRP A 10 0.54 -2.21 8.62
N ASP A 11 0.49 -2.92 9.74
CA ASP A 11 -0.11 -4.26 9.81
C ASP A 11 -1.59 -4.22 9.40
N SER A 12 -2.35 -3.23 9.87
CA SER A 12 -3.75 -3.04 9.45
C SER A 12 -3.88 -2.74 7.95
N VAL A 13 -2.95 -1.97 7.38
CA VAL A 13 -2.90 -1.71 5.92
C VAL A 13 -2.65 -3.00 5.14
N VAL A 14 -1.75 -3.86 5.61
CA VAL A 14 -1.50 -5.17 5.01
C VAL A 14 -2.74 -6.06 5.09
N GLU A 15 -3.44 -6.09 6.22
CA GLU A 15 -4.65 -6.89 6.38
C GLU A 15 -5.82 -6.38 5.52
N LEU A 16 -6.00 -5.05 5.44
CA LEU A 16 -6.95 -4.44 4.50
C LEU A 16 -6.62 -4.81 3.04
N THR A 17 -5.34 -4.84 2.71
CA THR A 17 -4.81 -5.17 1.38
C THR A 17 -5.10 -6.62 1.02
N LYS A 18 -4.81 -7.57 1.92
CA LYS A 18 -5.15 -8.98 1.77
C LYS A 18 -6.66 -9.20 1.65
N GLY A 19 -7.45 -8.52 2.48
CA GLY A 19 -8.91 -8.63 2.48
C GLY A 19 -9.54 -8.15 1.16
N ALA A 20 -9.08 -7.02 0.62
CA ALA A 20 -9.55 -6.51 -0.66
C ALA A 20 -9.18 -7.43 -1.83
N GLN A 21 -7.95 -7.98 -1.82
CA GLN A 21 -7.50 -8.96 -2.80
C GLN A 21 -8.34 -10.25 -2.75
N GLN A 22 -8.56 -10.84 -1.58
CA GLN A 22 -9.36 -12.07 -1.43
C GLN A 22 -10.80 -11.88 -1.92
N LYS A 23 -11.36 -10.68 -1.72
CA LYS A 23 -12.69 -10.32 -2.21
C LYS A 23 -12.75 -10.03 -3.72
N GLY A 24 -11.59 -10.00 -4.41
CA GLY A 24 -11.52 -9.57 -5.81
C GLY A 24 -12.02 -8.14 -6.00
N SER A 25 -11.76 -7.26 -5.03
CA SER A 25 -12.25 -5.88 -5.06
C SER A 25 -11.66 -5.13 -6.24
N ASP A 26 -12.44 -4.20 -6.81
CA ASP A 26 -11.95 -3.32 -7.87
C ASP A 26 -10.71 -2.54 -7.37
N PRO A 27 -9.57 -2.56 -8.10
CA PRO A 27 -8.33 -1.93 -7.64
C PRO A 27 -8.45 -0.42 -7.39
N LEU A 28 -9.30 0.30 -8.13
CA LEU A 28 -9.48 1.74 -7.93
C LEU A 28 -10.26 1.99 -6.64
N LEU A 29 -11.35 1.25 -6.41
CA LEU A 29 -12.14 1.32 -5.17
C LEU A 29 -11.27 0.97 -3.95
N TRP A 30 -10.47 -0.08 -4.04
CA TRP A 30 -9.55 -0.49 -2.99
C TRP A 30 -8.55 0.63 -2.64
N VAL A 31 -7.92 1.26 -3.64
CA VAL A 31 -7.03 2.39 -3.40
C VAL A 31 -7.75 3.58 -2.76
N MET A 32 -8.98 3.89 -3.19
CA MET A 32 -9.78 4.97 -2.60
C MET A 32 -10.12 4.70 -1.14
N GLN A 33 -10.50 3.46 -0.79
CA GLN A 33 -10.76 3.07 0.60
C GLN A 33 -9.51 3.15 1.46
N LEU A 34 -8.37 2.68 0.95
CA LEU A 34 -7.11 2.77 1.66
C LEU A 34 -6.72 4.23 1.91
N SER A 35 -6.81 5.09 0.89
CA SER A 35 -6.55 6.52 1.01
C SER A 35 -7.45 7.20 2.04
N SER A 36 -8.76 6.89 2.02
CA SER A 36 -9.72 7.42 3.00
C SER A 36 -9.36 7.02 4.43
N ASN A 37 -9.01 5.75 4.65
CA ASN A 37 -8.60 5.24 5.96
C ASN A 37 -7.29 5.89 6.44
N LEU A 38 -6.31 6.07 5.56
CA LEU A 38 -5.04 6.70 5.92
C LEU A 38 -5.24 8.18 6.28
N ASN A 39 -6.05 8.90 5.51
CA ASN A 39 -6.40 10.28 5.82
C ASN A 39 -7.14 10.41 7.17
N SER A 40 -8.08 9.50 7.48
CA SER A 40 -8.78 9.52 8.78
C SER A 40 -7.87 9.21 9.97
N MET A 41 -6.77 8.49 9.72
CA MET A 41 -5.69 8.23 10.69
C MET A 41 -4.64 9.34 10.73
N GLY A 42 -4.79 10.42 9.96
CA GLY A 42 -3.86 11.55 9.92
C GLY A 42 -2.58 11.31 9.13
N VAL A 43 -2.51 10.27 8.31
CA VAL A 43 -1.36 9.99 7.45
C VAL A 43 -1.36 10.93 6.26
N SER A 44 -0.27 11.66 6.07
CA SER A 44 -0.09 12.53 4.90
C SER A 44 0.23 11.69 3.65
N LEU A 45 -0.37 12.06 2.53
CA LEU A 45 -0.17 11.42 1.23
C LEU A 45 0.50 12.41 0.25
N PRO A 46 1.49 11.98 -0.55
CA PRO A 46 2.01 10.61 -0.67
C PRO A 46 2.85 10.16 0.53
N SER A 47 2.69 8.90 0.97
CA SER A 47 3.43 8.33 2.11
C SER A 47 4.59 7.43 1.68
N VAL A 48 5.77 7.68 2.26
CA VAL A 48 7.00 6.90 2.06
C VAL A 48 6.91 5.53 2.74
N GLU A 49 6.35 5.50 3.94
CA GLU A 49 6.14 4.28 4.73
C GLU A 49 5.18 3.35 4.00
N LEU A 50 4.08 3.89 3.46
CA LEU A 50 3.15 3.12 2.66
C LEU A 50 3.82 2.49 1.43
N ALA A 51 4.68 3.24 0.74
CA ALA A 51 5.41 2.70 -0.41
C ALA A 51 6.29 1.50 -0.01
N ASN A 52 7.00 1.58 1.13
CA ASN A 52 7.80 0.48 1.65
C ASN A 52 6.95 -0.75 1.99
N VAL A 53 5.81 -0.54 2.66
CA VAL A 53 4.88 -1.62 3.05
C VAL A 53 4.31 -2.31 1.82
N LEU A 54 3.77 -1.53 0.86
CA LEU A 54 3.16 -2.08 -0.35
C LEU A 54 4.17 -2.85 -1.20
N VAL A 55 5.35 -2.28 -1.45
CA VAL A 55 6.38 -2.95 -2.25
C VAL A 55 6.86 -4.23 -1.55
N SER A 56 7.10 -4.18 -0.23
CA SER A 56 7.51 -5.36 0.52
C SER A 56 6.45 -6.47 0.46
N HIS A 57 5.18 -6.12 0.66
CA HIS A 57 4.09 -7.11 0.61
C HIS A 57 3.90 -7.69 -0.80
N ILE A 58 3.96 -6.86 -1.86
CA ILE A 58 3.83 -7.31 -3.25
C ILE A 58 4.98 -8.24 -3.65
N CYS A 59 6.22 -7.88 -3.34
CA CYS A 59 7.39 -8.65 -3.76
C CYS A 59 7.51 -10.01 -3.06
N TRP A 60 7.13 -10.12 -1.78
CA TRP A 60 7.36 -11.33 -0.98
C TRP A 60 6.13 -12.23 -0.82
N GLU A 61 4.94 -11.65 -0.63
CA GLU A 61 3.77 -12.42 -0.20
C GLU A 61 2.66 -12.44 -1.25
N ASN A 62 2.58 -11.42 -2.11
CA ASN A 62 1.39 -11.17 -2.91
C ASN A 62 1.68 -10.78 -4.36
N ASN A 63 2.64 -11.49 -4.97
CA ASN A 63 3.09 -11.27 -6.33
C ASN A 63 2.09 -11.81 -7.37
N VAL A 64 0.90 -11.20 -7.43
CA VAL A 64 -0.19 -11.56 -8.33
C VAL A 64 -0.68 -10.35 -9.13
N PRO A 65 -1.28 -10.54 -10.33
CA PRO A 65 -1.60 -9.45 -11.25
C PRO A 65 -2.51 -8.35 -10.65
N ILE A 66 -3.44 -8.71 -9.77
CA ILE A 66 -4.37 -7.74 -9.17
C ILE A 66 -3.66 -6.76 -8.23
N THR A 67 -2.63 -7.21 -7.50
CA THR A 67 -1.87 -6.38 -6.56
C THR A 67 -0.99 -5.37 -7.29
N TRP A 68 -0.48 -5.74 -8.48
CA TRP A 68 0.22 -4.81 -9.38
C TRP A 68 -0.73 -3.76 -9.98
N LYS A 69 -1.94 -4.16 -10.38
CA LYS A 69 -2.98 -3.20 -10.83
C LYS A 69 -3.35 -2.23 -9.72
N PHE A 70 -3.44 -2.71 -8.48
CA PHE A 70 -3.66 -1.87 -7.30
C PHE A 70 -2.51 -0.87 -7.11
N LEU A 71 -1.25 -1.32 -7.19
CA LEU A 71 -0.08 -0.42 -7.09
C LEU A 71 -0.08 0.65 -8.19
N GLU A 72 -0.44 0.28 -9.42
CA GLU A 72 -0.61 1.21 -10.54
C GLU A 72 -1.65 2.30 -10.21
N LYS A 73 -2.80 1.94 -9.61
CA LYS A 73 -3.82 2.92 -9.19
C LYS A 73 -3.31 3.80 -8.05
N ALA A 74 -2.56 3.26 -7.09
CA ALA A 74 -1.96 4.02 -6.00
C ALA A 74 -0.94 5.06 -6.50
N LEU A 75 -0.17 4.71 -7.54
CA LEU A 75 0.76 5.62 -8.22
C LEU A 75 0.02 6.74 -8.95
N MET A 76 -1.02 6.41 -9.72
CA MET A 76 -1.80 7.40 -10.47
C MET A 76 -2.53 8.40 -9.57
N LEU A 77 -3.04 7.93 -8.42
CA LEU A 77 -3.69 8.78 -7.42
C LEU A 77 -2.71 9.49 -6.47
N LYS A 78 -1.40 9.36 -6.69
CA LYS A 78 -0.34 10.00 -5.89
C LYS A 78 -0.43 9.69 -4.39
N ILE A 79 -0.84 8.46 -4.05
CA ILE A 79 -0.93 7.97 -2.66
C ILE A 79 0.44 7.48 -2.17
N VAL A 80 1.29 7.07 -3.11
CA VAL A 80 2.70 6.72 -2.87
C VAL A 80 3.62 7.53 -3.80
N PRO A 81 4.87 7.85 -3.40
CA PRO A 81 5.81 8.56 -4.26
C PRO A 81 6.29 7.65 -5.42
N PRO A 82 6.05 8.00 -6.70
CA PRO A 82 6.34 7.08 -7.81
C PRO A 82 7.81 6.71 -7.98
N MET A 83 8.71 7.69 -7.85
CA MET A 83 10.15 7.44 -8.00
C MET A 83 10.69 6.53 -6.90
N LEU A 84 10.14 6.64 -5.68
CA LEU A 84 10.50 5.77 -4.57
C LEU A 84 10.05 4.33 -4.83
N VAL A 85 8.80 4.13 -5.27
CA VAL A 85 8.29 2.79 -5.60
C VAL A 85 9.16 2.12 -6.66
N LEU A 86 9.53 2.83 -7.72
CA LEU A 86 10.42 2.29 -8.76
C LEU A 86 11.82 1.95 -8.22
N ALA A 87 12.39 2.79 -7.36
CA ALA A 87 13.67 2.52 -6.72
C ALA A 87 13.61 1.25 -5.84
N LEU A 88 12.55 1.11 -5.02
CA LEU A 88 12.35 -0.05 -4.17
C LEU A 88 12.17 -1.34 -4.98
N LEU A 89 11.39 -1.29 -6.07
CA LEU A 89 11.18 -2.42 -6.96
C LEU A 89 12.46 -2.84 -7.70
N SER A 90 13.33 -1.87 -8.04
CA SER A 90 14.63 -2.15 -8.67
C SER A 90 15.59 -2.90 -7.74
N GLN A 91 15.49 -2.65 -6.43
CA GLN A 91 16.35 -3.29 -5.42
C GLN A 91 15.86 -4.67 -4.96
N LYS A 92 14.56 -4.93 -5.07
CA LYS A 92 13.90 -6.12 -4.49
C LYS A 92 13.72 -7.25 -5.51
N LYS A 93 14.65 -7.39 -6.45
CA LYS A 93 14.60 -8.37 -7.54
C LYS A 93 15.69 -9.42 -7.42
#